data_AF-Q9W680-F1
#
_entry.id   AF-Q9W680-F1
#
_cell.length_a   1.000
_cell.length_b   1.000
_cell.length_c   1.000
_cell.angle_alpha   90.00
_cell.angle_beta   90.00
_cell.angle_gamma   90.00
#
_symmetry.space_group_name_H-M   'P 1'
#
loop_
_entity.id
_entity.type
_entity.pdbx_description
1 polymer ?
#
loop_
_entity_poly.entity_id
_entity_poly.type
_entity_poly.pdbx_seq_one_letter_code
_entity_poly.pdbx_strand_id
1 'polypeptide(L)'
;PLSQESFEDLWKMNLNLMAVQPPVTESWVGYDNFMMEAPLQVEFDPSLFEVSATEPAPQPSISTLDTGSPPTSTVPTTSDYPGALGFQLRFLQSSTAKSVTCTYSPDLNKLFCQLAKTCPVQIVVDHPPPPGAVVRALAIYKKLSDVADVVRRCPHHQSTSENNEGPAPRGHLVRVEGNQRSEYMEDGNTLRQSVLVPYEAPQVGSECTTVLYNFMCNSSCMGGMNRRPILTIITLETQDGQLLGRRSFEVRVCACPGRDRKTEE
;
A
#
# COMPACT_ATOMS: atom_id res chain seq x y z
N PRO A 1 38.29 -21.49 -5.99
CA PRO A 1 37.48 -22.50 -5.28
C PRO A 1 37.86 -22.51 -3.80
N LEU A 2 37.17 -21.66 -3.02
CA LEU A 2 37.28 -21.64 -1.57
C LEU A 2 35.86 -21.70 -1.01
N SER A 3 35.72 -22.60 -0.06
CA SER A 3 34.52 -23.31 0.36
C SER A 3 33.53 -22.43 1.10
N GLN A 4 32.27 -22.77 0.87
CA GLN A 4 31.07 -22.31 1.54
C GLN A 4 31.12 -22.72 3.02
N GLU A 5 31.64 -21.85 3.90
CA GLU A 5 31.46 -21.99 5.35
C GLU A 5 29.98 -21.72 5.69
N SER A 6 29.35 -22.66 6.39
CA SER A 6 27.91 -22.71 6.56
C SER A 6 27.43 -21.78 7.68
N PHE A 7 26.25 -21.22 7.48
CA PHE A 7 25.50 -20.36 8.40
C PHE A 7 25.34 -20.94 9.83
N GLU A 8 25.53 -22.25 10.02
CA GLU A 8 25.47 -22.93 11.31
C GLU A 8 26.57 -22.52 12.29
N ASP A 9 27.78 -22.22 11.81
CA ASP A 9 28.90 -21.88 12.69
C ASP A 9 28.74 -20.48 13.29
N LEU A 10 28.17 -19.54 12.52
CA LEU A 10 27.80 -18.21 12.99
C LEU A 10 26.64 -18.26 14.00
N TRP A 11 25.71 -19.20 13.85
CA TRP A 11 24.57 -19.37 14.76
C TRP A 11 25.02 -19.90 16.14
N LYS A 12 25.96 -20.86 16.17
CA LYS A 12 26.50 -21.43 17.41
C LYS A 12 27.32 -20.43 18.22
N MET A 13 28.03 -19.51 17.56
CA MET A 13 28.79 -18.46 18.23
C MET A 13 27.88 -17.47 18.99
N ASN A 14 26.69 -17.19 18.46
CA ASN A 14 25.78 -16.19 19.03
C ASN A 14 24.98 -16.73 20.25
N LEU A 15 24.73 -18.05 20.30
CA LEU A 15 24.08 -18.70 21.45
C LEU A 15 24.94 -18.70 22.72
N ASN A 16 26.27 -18.77 22.58
CA ASN A 16 27.19 -18.71 23.72
C ASN A 16 27.33 -17.33 24.36
N LEU A 17 26.82 -16.26 23.72
CA LEU A 17 26.84 -14.88 24.23
C LEU A 17 25.63 -14.53 25.11
N MET A 18 24.63 -15.41 25.22
CA MET A 18 23.39 -15.18 25.98
C MET A 18 23.35 -15.90 27.33
N ALA A 19 24.39 -16.67 27.69
CA ALA A 19 24.50 -17.34 28.98
C ALA A 19 25.12 -16.43 30.05
N VAL A 20 24.47 -15.31 30.37
CA VAL A 20 24.79 -14.51 31.57
C VAL A 20 23.90 -15.01 32.70
N GLN A 21 24.51 -15.67 33.69
CA GLN A 21 23.85 -16.12 34.91
C GLN A 21 23.32 -14.93 35.75
N PRO A 22 22.20 -15.05 36.47
CA PRO A 22 21.82 -14.08 37.48
C PRO A 22 22.69 -14.26 38.74
N PRO A 23 22.96 -13.19 39.54
CA PRO A 23 23.76 -13.29 40.75
C PRO A 23 23.01 -14.03 41.87
N VAL A 24 23.77 -14.84 42.59
CA VAL A 24 23.36 -15.59 43.78
C VAL A 24 23.27 -14.65 44.98
N THR A 25 22.11 -14.59 45.66
CA THR A 25 21.93 -14.57 47.13
C THR A 25 20.46 -14.31 47.49
N GLU A 26 19.76 -15.29 48.04
CA GLU A 26 19.11 -15.26 49.37
C GLU A 26 18.11 -16.42 49.53
N SER A 27 18.12 -16.98 50.73
CA SER A 27 17.44 -18.20 51.16
C SER A 27 15.92 -18.04 51.24
N TRP A 28 15.18 -18.97 50.61
CA TRP A 28 13.84 -19.33 51.07
C TRP A 28 13.71 -20.84 51.16
N VAL A 29 13.56 -21.27 52.41
CA VAL A 29 13.29 -22.62 52.89
C VAL A 29 11.86 -22.99 52.51
N GLY A 30 11.63 -24.17 51.95
CA GLY A 30 10.26 -24.69 51.84
C GLY A 30 10.07 -25.81 50.84
N TYR A 31 9.88 -27.01 51.38
CA TYR A 31 9.29 -28.21 50.77
C TYR A 31 10.21 -29.15 49.99
N ASP A 32 10.94 -29.97 50.76
CA ASP A 32 11.15 -31.38 50.43
C ASP A 32 9.81 -32.13 50.50
N ASN A 33 9.37 -32.69 49.36
CA ASN A 33 8.81 -34.05 49.23
C ASN A 33 8.14 -34.20 47.85
N PHE A 34 8.79 -34.90 46.92
CA PHE A 34 8.42 -36.28 46.56
C PHE A 34 9.33 -36.73 45.41
N MET A 35 10.26 -37.64 45.71
CA MET A 35 10.95 -38.42 44.67
C MET A 35 9.95 -39.37 44.00
N MET A 36 9.99 -39.45 42.67
CA MET A 36 9.81 -40.74 42.01
C MET A 36 10.78 -40.82 40.81
N GLU A 37 11.57 -41.88 40.84
CA GLU A 37 12.56 -42.29 39.86
C GLU A 37 11.95 -42.61 38.49
N ALA A 38 12.69 -42.35 37.41
CA ALA A 38 13.09 -43.31 36.37
C ALA A 38 13.23 -42.66 34.97
N PRO A 39 14.20 -43.11 34.14
CA PRO A 39 14.73 -42.34 33.03
C PRO A 39 13.96 -42.57 31.72
N LEU A 40 13.63 -41.49 30.99
CA LEU A 40 13.12 -41.60 29.62
C LEU A 40 14.28 -41.81 28.64
N GLN A 41 14.50 -43.08 28.27
CA GLN A 41 15.13 -43.42 27.00
C GLN A 41 14.12 -43.09 25.89
N VAL A 42 14.46 -42.15 25.01
CA VAL A 42 13.66 -41.84 23.82
C VAL A 42 14.28 -42.59 22.65
N GLU A 43 13.71 -43.75 22.31
CA GLU A 43 13.93 -44.40 21.02
C GLU A 43 13.24 -43.59 19.91
N PHE A 44 13.95 -43.44 18.79
CA PHE A 44 13.49 -42.70 17.62
C PHE A 44 12.63 -43.62 16.73
N ASP A 45 11.33 -43.33 16.62
CA ASP A 45 10.39 -44.10 15.79
C ASP A 45 10.30 -43.51 14.37
N PRO A 46 10.77 -44.22 13.32
CA PRO A 46 10.72 -43.75 11.94
C PRO A 46 9.33 -43.81 11.29
N SER A 47 8.31 -44.35 11.96
CA SER A 47 6.96 -44.52 11.39
C SER A 47 6.10 -43.24 11.38
N LEU A 48 6.57 -42.15 12.01
CA LEU A 48 5.86 -40.86 12.06
C LEU A 48 5.85 -40.07 10.73
N PHE A 49 6.52 -40.56 9.69
CA PHE A 49 6.64 -39.85 8.40
C PHE A 49 6.03 -40.58 7.20
N GLU A 50 5.23 -41.62 7.40
CA GLU A 50 4.55 -42.30 6.30
C GLU A 50 3.17 -41.68 6.02
N VAL A 51 3.12 -40.72 5.09
CA VAL A 51 1.89 -40.09 4.61
C VAL A 51 1.21 -41.03 3.60
N SER A 52 0.15 -41.70 4.02
CA SER A 52 -0.74 -42.45 3.12
C SER A 52 -1.60 -41.49 2.30
N ALA A 53 -1.40 -41.52 0.98
CA ALA A 53 -2.16 -40.71 0.03
C ALA A 53 -3.51 -41.37 -0.30
N THR A 54 -4.57 -41.06 0.45
CA THR A 54 -5.98 -41.15 0.00
C THR A 54 -6.93 -40.59 1.07
N GLU A 55 -7.26 -39.29 1.02
CA GLU A 55 -8.58 -38.73 1.40
C GLU A 55 -8.63 -37.21 1.12
N PRO A 56 -9.74 -36.63 0.63
CA PRO A 56 -9.85 -35.20 0.36
C PRO A 56 -10.15 -34.41 1.65
N ALA A 57 -9.39 -33.33 1.88
CA ALA A 57 -9.52 -32.46 3.04
C ALA A 57 -10.89 -31.72 3.10
N PRO A 58 -11.44 -31.46 4.30
CA PRO A 58 -12.69 -30.72 4.44
C PRO A 58 -12.46 -29.24 4.09
N GLN A 59 -13.28 -28.69 3.19
CA GLN A 59 -13.28 -27.26 2.87
C GLN A 59 -13.83 -26.44 4.05
N PRO A 60 -13.20 -25.32 4.44
CA PRO A 60 -13.79 -24.40 5.40
C PRO A 60 -14.92 -23.61 4.73
N SER A 61 -16.16 -23.90 5.11
CA SER A 61 -17.32 -23.07 4.78
C SER A 61 -17.28 -21.79 5.61
N ILE A 62 -16.94 -20.66 4.99
CA ILE A 62 -17.04 -19.33 5.60
C ILE A 62 -18.49 -18.86 5.46
N SER A 63 -19.17 -18.68 6.60
CA SER A 63 -20.47 -18.02 6.67
C SER A 63 -20.36 -16.58 6.14
N THR A 64 -21.11 -16.28 5.10
CA THR A 64 -21.31 -14.93 4.56
C THR A 64 -22.30 -14.17 5.44
N LEU A 65 -21.80 -13.40 6.40
CA LEU A 65 -22.55 -12.33 7.06
C LEU A 65 -21.51 -11.35 7.66
N ASP A 66 -20.89 -10.58 6.77
CA ASP A 66 -20.44 -9.23 7.04
C ASP A 66 -20.17 -8.56 5.69
N THR A 67 -20.93 -7.51 5.40
CA THR A 67 -20.79 -6.65 4.23
C THR A 67 -19.52 -5.81 4.36
N GLY A 68 -18.36 -6.46 4.29
CA GLY A 68 -17.06 -5.83 4.21
C GLY A 68 -16.51 -6.01 2.81
N SER A 69 -16.00 -4.93 2.22
CA SER A 69 -15.16 -4.98 1.02
C SER A 69 -14.13 -6.12 1.15
N PRO A 70 -13.81 -6.86 0.06
CA PRO A 70 -12.84 -7.95 0.11
C PRO A 70 -11.53 -7.47 0.76
N PRO A 71 -10.87 -8.30 1.59
CA PRO A 71 -9.71 -7.88 2.37
C PRO A 71 -8.61 -7.38 1.41
N THR A 72 -8.30 -6.09 1.52
CA THR A 72 -7.22 -5.47 0.75
C THR A 72 -5.90 -6.15 1.12
N SER A 73 -5.17 -6.65 0.12
CA SER A 73 -3.86 -7.27 0.37
C SER A 73 -2.91 -6.29 1.06
N THR A 74 -2.13 -6.80 2.03
CA THR A 74 -1.11 -6.03 2.75
C THR A 74 -0.11 -5.37 1.80
N VAL A 75 0.16 -5.99 0.65
CA VAL A 75 0.99 -5.43 -0.42
C VAL A 75 0.14 -5.29 -1.69
N PRO A 76 -0.39 -4.09 -1.98
CA PRO A 76 -1.16 -3.86 -3.20
C PRO A 76 -0.32 -4.12 -4.44
N THR A 77 -0.89 -4.86 -5.39
CA THR A 77 -0.22 -5.09 -6.67
C THR A 77 -0.19 -3.80 -7.49
N THR A 78 0.99 -3.46 -8.01
CA THR A 78 1.21 -2.25 -8.83
C THR A 78 1.23 -2.54 -10.32
N SER A 79 1.21 -3.81 -10.71
CA SER A 79 1.21 -4.19 -12.12
C SER A 79 -0.04 -3.68 -12.81
N ASP A 80 0.20 -3.10 -13.98
CA ASP A 80 -0.81 -2.59 -14.87
C ASP A 80 -1.74 -3.70 -15.37
N TYR A 81 -3.04 -3.45 -15.30
CA TYR A 81 -4.09 -4.37 -15.71
C TYR A 81 -5.18 -3.60 -16.45
N PRO A 82 -5.17 -3.58 -17.80
CA PRO A 82 -6.23 -2.94 -18.58
C PRO A 82 -7.61 -3.54 -18.32
N GLY A 83 -7.67 -4.83 -17.97
CA GLY A 83 -8.91 -5.59 -17.87
C GLY A 83 -9.69 -5.66 -19.18
N ALA A 84 -10.93 -6.14 -19.11
CA ALA A 84 -11.80 -6.29 -20.29
C ALA A 84 -12.30 -4.96 -20.87
N LEU A 85 -12.23 -3.87 -20.09
CA LEU A 85 -12.70 -2.55 -20.47
C LEU A 85 -11.59 -1.64 -21.06
N GLY A 86 -10.39 -2.18 -21.27
CA GLY A 86 -9.27 -1.41 -21.85
C GLY A 86 -8.82 -0.24 -20.97
N PHE A 87 -8.97 -0.36 -19.65
CA PHE A 87 -8.74 0.71 -18.68
C PHE A 87 -7.32 1.30 -18.80
N GLN A 88 -7.27 2.61 -19.01
CA GLN A 88 -6.05 3.39 -19.24
C GLN A 88 -6.14 4.74 -18.53
N LEU A 89 -4.97 5.30 -18.22
CA LEU A 89 -4.84 6.66 -17.73
C LEU A 89 -4.20 7.53 -18.82
N ARG A 90 -4.76 8.71 -19.03
CA ARG A 90 -4.19 9.75 -19.88
C ARG A 90 -3.94 10.99 -19.03
N PHE A 91 -2.84 11.67 -19.31
CA PHE A 91 -2.46 12.91 -18.65
C PHE A 91 -2.46 14.03 -19.68
N LEU A 92 -2.90 15.21 -19.29
CA LEU A 92 -2.85 16.37 -20.17
C LEU A 92 -1.40 16.71 -20.50
N GLN A 93 -1.11 16.82 -21.79
CA GLN A 93 0.22 17.19 -22.26
C GLN A 93 0.54 18.60 -21.76
N SER A 94 1.55 18.68 -20.91
CA SER A 94 1.93 19.88 -20.17
C SER A 94 3.39 20.21 -20.43
N SER A 95 3.67 21.51 -20.54
CA SER A 95 5.03 22.02 -20.77
C SER A 95 5.93 21.80 -19.55
N THR A 96 7.25 21.98 -19.71
CA THR A 96 8.21 22.07 -18.60
C THR A 96 8.44 23.51 -18.11
N ALA A 97 7.51 24.44 -18.37
CA ALA A 97 7.71 25.83 -17.97
C ALA A 97 7.78 25.98 -16.43
N LYS A 98 8.46 27.01 -15.93
CA LYS A 98 8.62 27.23 -14.47
C LYS A 98 7.29 27.42 -13.73
N SER A 99 6.26 27.89 -14.42
CA SER A 99 4.92 28.16 -13.88
C SER A 99 4.01 26.94 -13.84
N VAL A 100 4.42 25.78 -14.39
CA VAL A 100 3.54 24.60 -14.40
C VAL A 100 3.37 24.05 -12.99
N THR A 101 2.11 23.89 -12.59
CA THR A 101 1.72 23.39 -11.28
C THR A 101 1.64 21.87 -11.25
N CYS A 102 1.44 21.24 -12.42
CA CYS A 102 1.33 19.80 -12.59
C CYS A 102 1.83 19.42 -13.99
N THR A 103 2.67 18.39 -14.07
CA THR A 103 3.18 17.89 -15.34
C THR A 103 3.54 16.41 -15.26
N TYR A 104 3.32 15.67 -16.35
CA TYR A 104 3.53 14.23 -16.41
C TYR A 104 4.63 13.90 -17.41
N SER A 105 5.51 12.97 -17.06
CA SER A 105 6.52 12.37 -17.94
C SER A 105 6.07 10.98 -18.36
N PRO A 106 5.78 10.75 -19.65
CA PRO A 106 5.47 9.42 -20.17
C PRO A 106 6.65 8.46 -20.03
N ASP A 107 7.88 8.93 -20.27
CA ASP A 107 9.09 8.11 -20.25
C ASP A 107 9.40 7.58 -18.85
N LEU A 108 9.14 8.39 -17.82
CA LEU A 108 9.33 8.00 -16.42
C LEU A 108 8.08 7.36 -15.79
N ASN A 109 6.94 7.37 -16.49
CA ASN A 109 5.61 7.12 -15.93
C ASN A 109 5.42 7.86 -14.59
N LYS A 110 5.68 9.17 -14.58
CA LYS A 110 5.82 9.97 -13.36
C LYS A 110 5.14 11.32 -13.44
N LEU A 111 4.29 11.59 -12.46
CA LEU A 111 3.63 12.86 -12.24
C LEU A 111 4.45 13.74 -11.29
N PHE A 112 4.77 14.95 -11.73
CA PHE A 112 5.36 16.00 -10.92
C PHE A 112 4.30 17.06 -10.65
N CYS A 113 4.04 17.40 -9.39
CA CYS A 113 3.02 18.38 -9.06
C CYS A 113 3.40 19.23 -7.83
N GLN A 114 2.77 20.39 -7.73
CA GLN A 114 2.84 21.24 -6.55
C GLN A 114 1.83 20.79 -5.49
N LEU A 115 2.19 21.04 -4.22
CA LEU A 115 1.30 20.78 -3.10
C LEU A 115 -0.05 21.50 -3.28
N ALA A 116 -1.14 20.77 -3.01
CA ALA A 116 -2.51 21.25 -3.06
C ALA A 116 -2.93 21.91 -4.40
N LYS A 117 -2.19 21.65 -5.49
CA LYS A 117 -2.60 22.07 -6.84
C LYS A 117 -3.34 20.95 -7.55
N THR A 118 -4.25 21.36 -8.43
CA THR A 118 -5.07 20.45 -9.23
C THR A 118 -4.21 19.63 -10.18
N CYS A 119 -4.40 18.31 -10.14
CA CYS A 119 -3.74 17.32 -10.97
C CYS A 119 -4.80 16.54 -11.74
N PRO A 120 -5.16 16.98 -12.96
CA PRO A 120 -6.14 16.28 -13.78
C PRO A 120 -5.60 14.93 -14.25
N VAL A 121 -6.35 13.85 -14.01
CA VAL A 121 -6.08 12.52 -14.52
C VAL A 121 -7.28 12.05 -15.32
N GLN A 122 -7.06 11.71 -16.58
CA GLN A 122 -8.11 11.27 -17.49
C GLN A 122 -8.22 9.76 -17.44
N ILE A 123 -9.42 9.28 -17.13
CA ILE A 123 -9.82 7.90 -17.15
C ILE A 123 -10.34 7.57 -18.54
N VAL A 124 -9.71 6.60 -19.20
CA VAL A 124 -10.05 6.14 -20.54
C VAL A 124 -10.44 4.67 -20.45
N VAL A 125 -11.57 4.33 -21.05
CA VAL A 125 -12.07 2.96 -21.19
C VAL A 125 -12.59 2.77 -22.61
N ASP A 126 -12.42 1.58 -23.15
CA ASP A 126 -12.93 1.23 -24.48
C ASP A 126 -14.43 0.98 -24.44
N HIS A 127 -14.93 0.44 -23.31
CA HIS A 127 -16.33 0.11 -23.09
C HIS A 127 -16.80 0.64 -21.72
N PRO A 128 -18.06 1.11 -21.60
CA PRO A 128 -18.55 1.65 -20.34
C PRO A 128 -18.61 0.56 -19.26
N PRO A 129 -18.16 0.84 -18.03
CA PRO A 129 -18.26 -0.10 -16.93
C PRO A 129 -19.71 -0.30 -16.48
N PRO A 130 -20.00 -1.34 -15.68
CA PRO A 130 -21.32 -1.54 -15.09
C PRO A 130 -21.80 -0.32 -14.28
N PRO A 131 -23.12 -0.09 -14.19
CA PRO A 131 -23.67 0.97 -13.34
C PRO A 131 -23.19 0.83 -11.89
N GLY A 132 -22.87 1.97 -11.27
CA GLY A 132 -22.34 2.00 -9.89
C GLY A 132 -20.84 1.72 -9.78
N ALA A 133 -20.12 1.56 -10.90
CA ALA A 133 -18.66 1.48 -10.87
C ALA A 133 -18.02 2.72 -10.23
N VAL A 134 -16.87 2.52 -9.59
CA VAL A 134 -16.13 3.56 -8.86
C VAL A 134 -14.67 3.58 -9.30
N VAL A 135 -14.05 4.76 -9.22
CA VAL A 135 -12.61 4.94 -9.42
C VAL A 135 -11.98 5.22 -8.07
N ARG A 136 -11.04 4.36 -7.65
CA ARG A 136 -10.31 4.50 -6.40
C ARG A 136 -8.87 4.92 -6.66
N ALA A 137 -8.37 5.86 -5.87
CA ALA A 137 -6.97 6.25 -5.82
C ALA A 137 -6.34 5.87 -4.47
N LEU A 138 -5.22 5.17 -4.52
CA LEU A 138 -4.44 4.73 -3.36
C LEU A 138 -2.97 5.11 -3.55
N ALA A 139 -2.34 5.70 -2.53
CA ALA A 139 -0.90 5.95 -2.52
C ALA A 139 -0.15 4.89 -1.70
N ILE A 140 0.94 4.38 -2.25
CA ILE A 140 1.86 3.45 -1.57
C ILE A 140 3.30 3.88 -1.77
N TYR A 141 4.23 3.46 -0.90
CA TYR A 141 5.65 3.64 -1.17
C TYR A 141 6.12 2.72 -2.30
N LYS A 142 7.00 3.25 -3.18
CA LYS A 142 7.50 2.53 -4.36
C LYS A 142 8.46 1.40 -3.97
N LYS A 143 9.28 1.60 -2.94
CA LYS A 143 10.28 0.63 -2.49
C LYS A 143 9.60 -0.46 -1.65
N LEU A 144 9.95 -1.72 -1.91
CA LEU A 144 9.44 -2.86 -1.14
C LEU A 144 9.81 -2.79 0.35
N SER A 145 10.96 -2.19 0.69
CA SER A 145 11.36 -1.95 2.08
C SER A 145 10.40 -1.06 2.86
N ASP A 146 9.66 -0.19 2.17
CA ASP A 146 8.76 0.80 2.76
C ASP A 146 7.29 0.46 2.49
N VAL A 147 6.97 -0.57 1.71
CA VAL A 147 5.60 -0.80 1.21
C VAL A 147 4.62 -1.11 2.34
N ALA A 148 5.08 -1.71 3.44
CA ALA A 148 4.27 -1.97 4.63
C ALA A 148 3.85 -0.67 5.34
N ASP A 149 4.62 0.41 5.18
CA ASP A 149 4.26 1.69 5.77
C ASP A 149 3.08 2.33 5.02
N VAL A 150 2.20 2.96 5.79
CA VAL A 150 1.09 3.73 5.23
C VAL A 150 1.58 5.11 4.80
N VAL A 151 1.26 5.49 3.56
CA VAL A 151 1.49 6.85 3.08
C VAL A 151 0.49 7.80 3.73
N ARG A 152 0.99 8.72 4.56
CA ARG A 152 0.20 9.73 5.28
C ARG A 152 0.82 11.11 5.14
N ARG A 153 0.02 12.15 5.39
CA ARG A 153 0.51 13.54 5.50
C ARG A 153 1.40 13.70 6.73
N CYS A 154 2.36 14.63 6.70
CA CYS A 154 3.19 14.92 7.88
C CYS A 154 2.40 15.65 8.97
N PRO A 155 2.84 15.62 10.24
CA PRO A 155 2.14 16.27 11.36
C PRO A 155 1.84 17.76 11.11
N HIS A 156 2.77 18.49 10.48
CA HIS A 156 2.59 19.91 10.14
C HIS A 156 1.41 20.15 9.19
N HIS A 157 1.30 19.36 8.12
CA HIS A 157 0.18 19.49 7.17
C HIS A 157 -1.13 18.97 7.76
N GLN A 158 -1.08 17.99 8.67
CA GLN A 158 -2.27 17.53 9.39
C GLN A 158 -2.83 18.59 10.36
N SER A 159 -1.98 19.46 10.93
CA SER A 159 -2.41 20.51 11.87
C SER A 159 -2.80 21.84 11.21
N THR A 160 -2.29 22.14 10.01
CA THR A 160 -2.54 23.42 9.30
C THR A 160 -3.98 23.52 8.80
N SER A 161 -4.74 24.55 9.21
CA SER A 161 -6.18 24.65 8.93
C SER A 161 -6.53 24.92 7.46
N GLU A 162 -5.80 25.80 6.76
CA GLU A 162 -6.11 26.25 5.39
C GLU A 162 -6.30 25.11 4.40
N ASN A 163 -5.46 24.08 4.49
CA ASN A 163 -5.49 22.91 3.62
C ASN A 163 -6.30 21.74 4.20
N ASN A 164 -7.14 21.99 5.21
CA ASN A 164 -7.96 20.98 5.90
C ASN A 164 -9.45 21.31 5.90
N GLU A 165 -9.86 22.30 5.12
CA GLU A 165 -11.27 22.56 4.85
C GLU A 165 -11.85 21.46 3.94
N GLY A 166 -13.10 21.07 4.19
CA GLY A 166 -13.84 20.09 3.40
C GLY A 166 -13.95 18.69 4.03
N PRO A 167 -14.53 17.72 3.30
CA PRO A 167 -14.88 16.40 3.82
C PRO A 167 -13.69 15.44 3.97
N ALA A 168 -12.53 15.81 3.43
CA ALA A 168 -11.35 14.93 3.39
C ALA A 168 -10.68 14.79 4.76
N PRO A 169 -10.42 13.56 5.26
CA PRO A 169 -9.70 13.37 6.50
C PRO A 169 -8.30 13.99 6.47
N ARG A 170 -7.85 14.48 7.63
CA ARG A 170 -6.56 15.20 7.74
C ARG A 170 -5.36 14.35 7.39
N GLY A 171 -5.43 13.02 7.55
CA GLY A 171 -4.34 12.10 7.22
C GLY A 171 -4.14 11.85 5.72
N HIS A 172 -5.21 11.96 4.92
CA HIS A 172 -5.21 11.52 3.52
C HIS A 172 -4.32 12.38 2.65
N LEU A 173 -3.32 11.75 2.02
CA LEU A 173 -2.42 12.41 1.08
C LEU A 173 -3.13 12.84 -0.21
N VAL A 174 -3.95 11.94 -0.78
CA VAL A 174 -4.65 12.13 -2.05
C VAL A 174 -6.06 12.59 -1.77
N ARG A 175 -6.45 13.70 -2.40
CA ARG A 175 -7.81 14.26 -2.34
C ARG A 175 -8.39 14.45 -3.72
N VAL A 176 -9.70 14.61 -3.77
CA VAL A 176 -10.44 14.94 -5.00
C VAL A 176 -11.05 16.33 -4.88
N GLU A 177 -10.90 17.11 -5.94
CA GLU A 177 -11.47 18.44 -6.13
C GLU A 177 -12.68 18.38 -7.07
N GLY A 178 -13.70 19.20 -6.81
CA GLY A 178 -14.84 19.36 -7.73
C GLY A 178 -15.85 18.22 -7.76
N ASN A 179 -15.69 17.17 -6.93
CA ASN A 179 -16.66 16.08 -6.81
C ASN A 179 -17.16 15.94 -5.37
N GLN A 180 -18.42 16.31 -5.12
CA GLN A 180 -19.04 16.22 -3.79
C GLN A 180 -19.37 14.78 -3.37
N ARG A 181 -19.34 13.83 -4.32
CA ARG A 181 -19.56 12.40 -4.08
C ARG A 181 -18.25 11.64 -3.82
N SER A 182 -17.15 12.36 -3.56
CA SER A 182 -15.89 11.72 -3.19
C SER A 182 -16.00 11.09 -1.80
N GLU A 183 -15.65 9.82 -1.68
CA GLU A 183 -15.66 9.09 -0.42
C GLU A 183 -14.23 8.76 0.00
N TYR A 184 -13.90 9.04 1.26
CA TYR A 184 -12.57 8.80 1.82
C TYR A 184 -12.62 7.57 2.72
N MET A 185 -11.80 6.57 2.42
CA MET A 185 -11.77 5.31 3.15
C MET A 185 -10.41 5.06 3.78
N GLU A 186 -10.41 4.58 5.02
CA GLU A 186 -9.26 3.95 5.66
C GLU A 186 -9.58 2.46 5.83
N ASP A 187 -8.72 1.60 5.29
CA ASP A 187 -8.89 0.15 5.37
C ASP A 187 -8.63 -0.33 6.81
N GLY A 188 -9.58 -1.05 7.41
CA GLY A 188 -9.49 -1.45 8.82
C GLY A 188 -8.34 -2.41 9.15
N ASN A 189 -7.82 -3.13 8.16
CA ASN A 189 -6.77 -4.12 8.34
C ASN A 189 -5.38 -3.56 8.05
N THR A 190 -5.24 -2.87 6.91
CA THR A 190 -3.98 -2.33 6.39
C THR A 190 -3.74 -0.88 6.77
N LEU A 191 -4.77 -0.19 7.30
CA LEU A 191 -4.77 1.23 7.65
C LEU A 191 -4.48 2.16 6.46
N ARG A 192 -4.56 1.62 5.25
CA ARG A 192 -4.29 2.34 4.00
C ARG A 192 -5.43 3.31 3.70
N GLN A 193 -5.04 4.49 3.27
CA GLN A 193 -5.96 5.59 2.98
C GLN A 193 -6.18 5.69 1.49
N SER A 194 -7.43 5.65 1.07
CA SER A 194 -7.84 5.77 -0.33
C SER A 194 -8.99 6.76 -0.49
N VAL A 195 -9.16 7.28 -1.70
CA VAL A 195 -10.31 8.11 -2.07
C VAL A 195 -11.01 7.47 -3.26
N LEU A 196 -12.34 7.43 -3.21
CA LEU A 196 -13.21 6.87 -4.23
C LEU A 196 -14.05 7.98 -4.83
N VAL A 197 -14.33 7.89 -6.12
CA VAL A 197 -15.33 8.69 -6.80
C VAL A 197 -16.20 7.78 -7.66
N PRO A 198 -17.50 8.04 -7.76
CA PRO A 198 -18.34 7.36 -8.75
C PRO A 198 -17.77 7.56 -10.14
N TYR A 199 -17.69 6.50 -10.94
CA TYR A 199 -17.37 6.61 -12.34
C TYR A 199 -18.49 7.37 -13.06
N GLU A 200 -18.14 8.41 -13.79
CA GLU A 200 -19.05 9.16 -14.64
C GLU A 200 -18.68 8.87 -16.10
N ALA A 201 -19.69 8.65 -16.95
CA ALA A 201 -19.43 8.48 -18.37
C ALA A 201 -18.83 9.76 -18.97
N PRO A 202 -17.96 9.66 -20.00
CA PRO A 202 -17.46 10.83 -20.69
C PRO A 202 -18.59 11.75 -21.15
N GLN A 203 -18.41 13.05 -20.98
CA GLN A 203 -19.36 14.05 -21.47
C GLN A 203 -19.47 13.98 -23.00
N VAL A 204 -20.60 14.43 -23.56
CA VAL A 204 -20.80 14.49 -25.01
C VAL A 204 -19.67 15.26 -25.67
N GLY A 205 -18.98 14.62 -26.62
CA GLY A 205 -17.81 15.19 -27.30
C GLY A 205 -16.46 14.96 -26.61
N SER A 206 -16.44 14.28 -25.46
CA SER A 206 -15.22 13.80 -24.79
C SER A 206 -15.08 12.28 -24.95
N GLU A 207 -13.84 11.81 -25.09
CA GLU A 207 -13.50 10.39 -25.09
C GLU A 207 -13.12 9.85 -23.70
N CYS A 208 -13.04 10.74 -22.70
CA CYS A 208 -12.53 10.40 -21.38
C CYS A 208 -13.26 11.14 -20.26
N THR A 209 -13.13 10.59 -19.05
CA THR A 209 -13.63 11.19 -17.82
C THR A 209 -12.46 11.74 -17.02
N THR A 210 -12.53 13.01 -16.60
CA THR A 210 -11.41 13.63 -15.88
C THR A 210 -11.69 13.66 -14.38
N VAL A 211 -10.78 13.13 -13.58
CA VAL A 211 -10.79 13.26 -12.11
C VAL A 211 -9.70 14.25 -11.70
N LEU A 212 -10.06 15.20 -10.84
CA LEU A 212 -9.17 16.27 -10.38
C LEU A 212 -8.59 15.88 -9.02
N TYR A 213 -7.34 15.42 -9.00
CA TYR A 213 -6.67 15.05 -7.75
C TYR A 213 -5.86 16.20 -7.15
N ASN A 214 -5.70 16.21 -5.84
CA ASN A 214 -4.71 17.06 -5.14
C ASN A 214 -3.83 16.20 -4.23
N PHE A 215 -2.54 16.54 -4.17
CA PHE A 215 -1.59 15.91 -3.26
C PHE A 215 -1.21 16.87 -2.14
N MET A 216 -1.48 16.47 -0.90
CA MET A 216 -1.58 17.38 0.24
C MET A 216 -0.36 17.36 1.18
N CYS A 217 0.78 16.89 0.69
CA CYS A 217 2.05 16.87 1.41
C CYS A 217 3.22 16.86 0.41
N ASN A 218 4.27 17.63 0.66
CA ASN A 218 5.46 17.61 -0.19
C ASN A 218 6.24 16.30 0.01
N SER A 219 6.86 15.80 -1.05
CA SER A 219 7.69 14.59 -0.97
C SER A 219 8.85 14.75 0.03
N SER A 220 9.34 15.97 0.26
CA SER A 220 10.42 16.27 1.21
C SER A 220 10.00 16.40 2.67
N CYS A 221 8.71 16.31 3.01
CA CYS A 221 8.24 16.54 4.38
C CYS A 221 8.70 15.43 5.34
N MET A 222 9.42 15.82 6.40
CA MET A 222 9.75 14.95 7.51
C MET A 222 8.48 14.55 8.27
N GLY A 223 8.42 13.29 8.73
CA GLY A 223 7.22 12.72 9.38
C GLY A 223 6.04 12.42 8.44
N GLY A 224 6.22 12.60 7.12
CA GLY A 224 5.28 12.14 6.09
C GLY A 224 6.00 11.20 5.12
N MET A 225 6.07 11.58 3.84
CA MET A 225 6.81 10.81 2.82
C MET A 225 8.32 10.76 3.07
N ASN A 226 8.91 11.80 3.67
CA ASN A 226 10.32 11.86 4.04
C ASN A 226 11.30 11.46 2.90
N ARG A 227 11.11 12.05 1.72
CA ARG A 227 11.89 11.83 0.48
C ARG A 227 11.82 10.41 -0.08
N ARG A 228 10.91 9.57 0.42
CA ARG A 228 10.65 8.24 -0.14
C ARG A 228 9.69 8.38 -1.33
N PRO A 229 10.01 7.77 -2.50
CA PRO A 229 9.15 7.83 -3.67
C PRO A 229 7.86 7.03 -3.44
N ILE A 230 6.76 7.52 -4.00
CA ILE A 230 5.44 6.89 -3.91
C ILE A 230 4.89 6.55 -5.29
N LEU A 231 4.05 5.52 -5.33
CA LEU A 231 3.19 5.22 -6.47
C LEU A 231 1.75 5.61 -6.10
N THR A 232 1.02 6.13 -7.07
CA THR A 232 -0.44 6.21 -7.02
C THR A 232 -1.00 5.12 -7.90
N ILE A 233 -1.83 4.26 -7.29
CA ILE A 233 -2.57 3.20 -7.96
C ILE A 233 -3.98 3.72 -8.17
N ILE A 234 -4.43 3.72 -9.43
CA ILE A 234 -5.82 3.98 -9.78
C ILE A 234 -6.45 2.65 -10.18
N THR A 235 -7.57 2.32 -9.54
CA THR A 235 -8.37 1.15 -9.84
C THR A 235 -9.75 1.57 -10.30
N LEU A 236 -10.26 0.86 -11.30
CA LEU A 236 -11.67 0.86 -11.66
C LEU A 236 -12.30 -0.38 -11.02
N GLU A 237 -13.31 -0.17 -10.18
CA GLU A 237 -13.93 -1.22 -9.36
C GLU A 237 -15.45 -1.24 -9.61
N THR A 238 -16.07 -2.42 -9.46
CA THR A 238 -17.53 -2.53 -9.34
C THR A 238 -17.98 -1.96 -7.99
N GLN A 239 -19.28 -1.73 -7.83
CA GLN A 239 -19.86 -1.31 -6.54
C GLN A 239 -19.55 -2.29 -5.40
N ASP A 240 -19.40 -3.58 -5.71
CA ASP A 240 -19.07 -4.65 -4.76
C ASP A 240 -17.55 -4.78 -4.49
N GLY A 241 -16.72 -3.89 -5.06
CA GLY A 241 -15.27 -3.89 -4.88
C GLY A 241 -14.51 -4.89 -5.75
N GLN A 242 -15.11 -5.42 -6.82
CA GLN A 242 -14.37 -6.27 -7.78
C GLN A 242 -13.54 -5.42 -8.73
N LEU A 243 -12.28 -5.81 -8.94
CA LEU A 243 -11.35 -5.08 -9.80
C LEU A 243 -11.69 -5.28 -11.29
N LEU A 244 -11.99 -4.18 -11.99
CA LEU A 244 -12.22 -4.14 -13.44
C LEU A 244 -10.97 -3.71 -14.21
N GLY A 245 -10.13 -2.87 -13.61
CA GLY A 245 -8.91 -2.36 -14.23
C GLY A 245 -8.00 -1.68 -13.22
N ARG A 246 -6.70 -1.64 -13.49
CA ARG A 246 -5.69 -1.02 -12.64
C ARG A 246 -4.58 -0.39 -13.48
N ARG A 247 -4.16 0.81 -13.07
CA ARG A 247 -2.96 1.48 -13.58
C ARG A 247 -2.23 2.13 -12.43
N SER A 248 -0.91 2.21 -12.54
CA SER A 248 -0.12 2.95 -11.55
C SER A 248 0.86 3.92 -12.22
N PHE A 249 1.18 4.98 -11.48
CA PHE A 249 2.18 5.97 -11.89
C PHE A 249 2.91 6.50 -10.65
N GLU A 250 4.15 6.94 -10.83
CA GLU A 250 4.94 7.55 -9.76
C GLU A 250 4.49 8.99 -9.53
N VAL A 251 4.54 9.46 -8.27
CA VAL A 251 4.23 10.85 -7.93
C VAL A 251 5.35 11.51 -7.16
N ARG A 252 5.72 12.72 -7.58
CA ARG A 252 6.61 13.62 -6.87
C ARG A 252 5.93 14.96 -6.62
N VAL A 253 5.66 15.26 -5.35
CA VAL A 253 5.12 16.54 -4.91
C VAL A 253 6.28 17.47 -4.55
N CYS A 254 6.48 18.51 -5.36
CA CYS A 254 7.64 19.38 -5.33
C CYS A 254 7.30 20.85 -5.64
N ALA A 255 8.21 21.77 -5.31
CA ALA A 255 7.96 23.19 -5.51
C ALA A 255 7.98 23.61 -7.00
N CYS A 256 8.79 22.96 -7.84
CA CYS A 256 8.98 23.32 -9.25
C CYS A 256 8.88 22.09 -10.17
N PRO A 257 7.66 21.60 -10.46
CA PRO A 257 7.44 20.38 -11.24
C PRO A 257 8.15 20.34 -12.59
N GLY A 258 8.05 21.41 -13.38
CA GLY A 258 8.66 21.46 -14.72
C GLY A 258 10.19 21.36 -14.70
N ARG A 259 10.85 21.91 -13.67
CA ARG A 259 12.30 21.80 -13.49
C ARG A 259 12.68 20.38 -13.09
N ASP A 260 12.01 19.84 -12.08
CA ASP A 260 12.29 18.50 -11.55
C ASP A 260 12.04 17.44 -12.63
N ARG A 261 10.97 17.55 -13.44
CA ARG A 261 10.74 16.68 -14.61
C ARG A 261 11.93 16.72 -15.57
N LYS A 262 12.33 17.92 -16.02
CA LYS A 262 13.46 18.10 -16.95
C LYS A 262 14.81 17.61 -16.41
N THR A 263 14.94 17.51 -15.09
CA THR A 263 16.20 17.08 -14.45
C THR A 263 16.27 15.55 -14.35
N GLU A 264 15.11 14.88 -14.28
CA GLU A 264 15.00 13.42 -14.22
C GLU A 264 14.83 12.77 -15.61
N GLU A 265 14.30 13.50 -16.59
CA GLU A 265 14.30 13.14 -18.03
C GLU A 265 15.69 13.33 -18.67
#